data_AF-A0A7U8BI51-F1
#
_entry.id   AF-A0A7U8BI51-F1
#
_cell.length_a   1.000
_cell.length_b   1.000
_cell.length_c   1.000
_cell.angle_alpha   90.00
_cell.angle_beta   90.00
_cell.angle_gamma   90.00
#
_symmetry.space_group_name_H-M   'P 1'
#
loop_
_entity.id
_entity.type
_entity.pdbx_description
1 polymer ?
#
loop_
_entity_poly.entity_id
_entity_poly.type
_entity_poly.pdbx_seq_one_letter_code
_entity_poly.pdbx_strand_id
1 'polypeptide(L)'
;MQITLRIFRFDKDSDYLAYYKPYVYDSKNFKSVYDILVQVKKDDIYFDFEENPESCIKINQVAIRQRRDLNNIIEKFGKELIIEPLDTKRATKDLIMDKSDFLEKLELFKGLIDIHDVELYKQYDFLYYTSEVREFLPEYLGDSFFIFAYKMLLKYPEKAPQFLKLVADEEKGIYYHTKFKNFISSNELDYESYIKELKVMLVKSGLARSIF
;
A
#
# COMPACT_ATOMS: atom_id res chain seq x y z
N MET A 1 22.72 18.58 7.79
CA MET A 1 21.59 18.72 8.74
C MET A 1 21.29 17.33 9.26
N GLN A 2 21.21 17.13 10.57
CA GLN A 2 21.01 15.77 11.10
C GLN A 2 19.56 15.31 10.99
N ILE A 3 19.37 14.04 10.64
CA ILE A 3 18.11 13.31 10.70
C ILE A 3 18.30 12.07 11.58
N THR A 4 17.30 11.79 12.41
CA THR A 4 17.26 10.63 13.31
C THR A 4 16.19 9.67 12.81
N LEU A 5 16.59 8.41 12.62
CA LEU A 5 15.71 7.35 12.15
C LEU A 5 15.53 6.33 13.26
N ARG A 6 14.32 5.78 13.38
CA ARG A 6 14.00 4.59 14.17
C ARG A 6 13.40 3.59 13.22
N ILE A 7 14.20 2.62 12.80
CA ILE A 7 13.78 1.66 11.76
C ILE A 7 13.33 0.38 12.44
N PHE A 8 12.16 -0.11 12.07
CA PHE A 8 11.63 -1.40 12.47
C PHE A 8 12.58 -2.52 12.05
N ARG A 9 12.94 -3.36 13.01
CA ARG A 9 13.82 -4.52 12.85
C ARG A 9 13.11 -5.78 13.33
N PHE A 10 13.15 -6.81 12.51
CA PHE A 10 12.55 -8.11 12.80
C PHE A 10 13.06 -9.14 11.80
N ASP A 11 13.39 -10.34 12.27
CA ASP A 11 13.59 -11.50 11.42
C ASP A 11 12.69 -12.64 11.91
N LYS A 12 11.76 -13.09 11.07
CA LYS A 12 10.77 -14.11 11.44
C LYS A 12 11.39 -15.44 11.88
N ASP A 13 12.61 -15.73 11.44
CA ASP A 13 13.28 -17.01 11.64
C ASP A 13 14.17 -17.00 12.90
N SER A 14 14.48 -15.83 13.47
CA SER A 14 15.38 -15.70 14.63
C SER A 14 14.84 -14.85 15.78
N ASP A 15 14.04 -13.82 15.50
CA ASP A 15 13.64 -12.83 16.49
C ASP A 15 12.35 -13.22 17.20
N TYR A 16 12.35 -13.08 18.52
CA TYR A 16 11.14 -13.30 19.32
C TYR A 16 10.17 -12.10 19.24
N LEU A 17 10.69 -10.88 19.18
CA LEU A 17 9.92 -9.64 19.07
C LEU A 17 10.66 -8.64 18.20
N ALA A 18 9.89 -7.85 17.45
CA ALA A 18 10.43 -6.71 16.72
C ALA A 18 10.94 -5.61 17.66
N TYR A 19 11.87 -4.81 17.17
CA TYR A 19 12.42 -3.65 17.87
C TYR A 19 12.71 -2.51 16.89
N TYR A 20 13.04 -1.32 17.39
CA TYR A 20 13.41 -0.18 16.54
C TYR A 20 14.87 0.19 16.78
N LYS A 21 15.68 0.10 15.72
CA LYS A 21 17.10 0.46 15.80
C LYS A 21 17.29 1.93 15.39
N PRO A 22 18.00 2.73 16.20
CA PRO A 22 18.26 4.13 15.88
C PRO A 22 19.41 4.27 14.86
N TYR A 23 19.26 5.21 13.93
CA TYR A 23 20.32 5.64 13.01
C TYR A 23 20.35 7.17 12.94
N VAL A 24 21.54 7.74 12.77
CA VAL A 24 21.72 9.19 12.65
C VAL A 24 22.57 9.49 11.43
N TYR A 25 22.05 10.34 10.55
CA TYR A 25 22.69 10.69 9.28
C TYR A 25 22.67 12.19 9.04
N ASP A 26 23.58 12.68 8.18
CA ASP A 26 23.41 14.01 7.57
C ASP A 26 22.48 13.91 6.36
N SER A 27 21.27 14.48 6.48
CA SER A 27 20.24 14.47 5.45
C SER A 27 20.67 15.11 4.13
N LYS A 28 21.70 15.96 4.11
CA LYS A 28 22.21 16.60 2.87
C LYS A 28 22.83 15.60 1.90
N ASN A 29 23.18 14.41 2.37
CA ASN A 29 23.81 13.38 1.54
C ASN A 29 22.80 12.55 0.74
N PHE A 30 21.49 12.76 0.95
CA PHE A 30 20.44 11.91 0.40
C PHE A 30 19.38 12.76 -0.30
N LYS A 31 18.89 12.27 -1.45
CA LYS A 31 17.80 12.92 -2.17
C LYS A 31 16.45 12.35 -1.75
N SER A 32 16.42 11.06 -1.44
CA SER A 32 15.19 10.31 -1.17
C SER A 32 15.32 9.40 0.05
N VAL A 33 14.18 8.85 0.48
CA VAL A 33 14.17 7.83 1.54
C VAL A 33 14.88 6.55 1.08
N TYR A 34 14.74 6.20 -0.21
CA TYR A 34 15.47 5.08 -0.82
C TYR A 34 16.99 5.19 -0.61
N ASP A 35 17.56 6.38 -0.86
CA ASP A 35 19.01 6.59 -0.70
C ASP A 35 19.47 6.36 0.75
N ILE A 36 18.65 6.75 1.72
CA ILE A 36 18.90 6.47 3.15
C ILE A 36 18.85 4.97 3.43
N LEU A 37 17.83 4.25 2.93
CA LEU A 37 17.71 2.81 3.17
C LEU A 37 18.87 2.02 2.56
N VAL A 38 19.32 2.41 1.37
CA VAL A 38 20.54 1.88 0.75
C VAL A 38 21.76 2.13 1.64
N GLN A 39 21.88 3.32 2.24
CA GLN A 39 22.98 3.62 3.16
C GLN A 39 22.89 2.80 4.45
N VAL A 40 21.70 2.65 5.03
CA VAL A 40 21.47 1.80 6.21
C VAL A 40 21.92 0.38 5.93
N LYS A 41 21.56 -0.19 4.77
CA LYS A 41 21.97 -1.56 4.38
C LYS A 41 23.49 -1.70 4.22
N LYS A 42 24.18 -0.64 3.80
CA LYS A 42 25.65 -0.62 3.73
C LYS A 42 26.30 -0.58 5.13
N ASP A 43 25.72 0.20 6.04
CA ASP A 43 26.25 0.36 7.40
C ASP A 43 25.86 -0.81 8.32
N ASP A 44 24.75 -1.48 8.02
CA ASP A 44 24.18 -2.59 8.77
C ASP A 44 23.81 -3.74 7.82
N ILE A 45 24.75 -4.66 7.64
CA ILE A 45 24.64 -5.79 6.70
C ILE A 45 23.48 -6.75 7.00
N TYR A 46 22.89 -6.69 8.20
CA TYR A 46 21.75 -7.52 8.58
C TYR A 46 20.41 -6.85 8.29
N PHE A 47 20.42 -5.56 7.93
CA PHE A 47 19.23 -4.84 7.56
C PHE A 47 18.79 -5.19 6.13
N ASP A 48 17.49 -5.40 5.94
CA ASP A 48 16.94 -5.66 4.61
C ASP A 48 15.68 -4.86 4.29
N PHE A 49 15.47 -4.62 2.99
CA PHE A 49 14.31 -3.91 2.46
C PHE A 49 14.13 -4.23 0.98
N GLU A 50 12.96 -3.90 0.42
CA GLU A 50 12.75 -3.97 -1.03
C GLU A 50 13.57 -2.89 -1.74
N GLU A 51 14.65 -3.29 -2.41
CA GLU A 51 15.53 -2.43 -3.24
C GLU A 51 14.85 -1.98 -4.54
N ASN A 52 13.68 -1.36 -4.40
CA ASN A 52 12.90 -0.78 -5.47
C ASN A 52 12.40 0.59 -5.01
N PRO A 53 12.81 1.69 -5.66
CA PRO A 53 12.33 3.04 -5.32
C PRO A 53 10.81 3.22 -5.42
N GLU A 54 10.13 2.37 -6.20
CA GLU A 54 8.66 2.33 -6.31
C GLU A 54 7.99 1.53 -5.19
N SER A 55 8.71 0.81 -4.35
CA SER A 55 8.11 0.16 -3.19
C SER A 55 7.65 1.21 -2.18
N CYS A 56 6.61 0.89 -1.41
CA CYS A 56 6.09 1.74 -0.35
C CYS A 56 6.53 1.22 1.02
N ILE A 57 6.75 2.15 1.95
CA ILE A 57 7.04 1.91 3.37
C ILE A 57 6.18 2.87 4.20
N LYS A 58 6.07 2.63 5.50
CA LYS A 58 5.46 3.59 6.44
C LYS A 58 6.53 4.51 7.04
N ILE A 59 6.27 5.80 7.01
CA ILE A 59 7.04 6.82 7.74
C ILE A 59 6.06 7.54 8.66
N ASN A 60 6.29 7.46 9.98
CA ASN A 60 5.40 8.03 11.00
C ASN A 60 3.92 7.65 10.75
N GLN A 61 3.65 6.35 10.59
CA GLN A 61 2.36 5.74 10.25
C GLN A 61 1.76 6.08 8.89
N VAL A 62 2.45 6.84 8.03
CA VAL A 62 1.96 7.21 6.70
C VAL A 62 2.70 6.43 5.63
N ALA A 63 1.96 5.75 4.74
CA ALA A 63 2.53 5.01 3.62
C ALA A 63 3.03 5.94 2.50
N ILE A 64 4.29 5.73 2.10
CA ILE A 64 5.04 6.60 1.22
C ILE A 64 5.95 5.77 0.32
N ARG A 65 6.02 6.12 -0.97
CA ARG A 65 7.00 5.57 -1.91
C ARG A 65 8.43 5.90 -1.51
N GLN A 66 9.33 4.93 -1.55
CA GLN A 66 10.73 5.12 -1.17
C GLN A 66 11.44 6.21 -1.98
N ARG A 67 11.08 6.42 -3.26
CA ARG A 67 11.61 7.49 -4.11
C ARG A 67 11.27 8.92 -3.68
N ARG A 68 10.35 9.13 -2.73
CA ARG A 68 9.91 10.48 -2.35
C ARG A 68 11.11 11.31 -1.88
N ASP A 69 11.12 12.57 -2.31
CA ASP A 69 12.12 13.56 -1.93
C ASP A 69 12.18 13.71 -0.41
N LEU A 70 13.38 13.58 0.14
CA LEU A 70 13.62 13.59 1.57
C LEU A 70 13.32 14.94 2.21
N ASN A 71 13.54 16.06 1.50
CA ASN A 71 13.25 17.38 2.05
C ASN A 71 11.74 17.54 2.25
N ASN A 72 10.92 17.06 1.30
CA ASN A 72 9.46 17.04 1.46
C ASN A 72 9.02 16.17 2.64
N ILE A 73 9.70 15.04 2.90
CA ILE A 73 9.44 14.20 4.07
C ILE A 73 9.79 14.94 5.36
N ILE A 74 10.96 15.58 5.41
CA ILE A 74 11.41 16.32 6.59
C ILE A 74 10.52 17.53 6.87
N GLU A 75 10.08 18.25 5.84
CA GLU A 75 9.16 19.37 5.98
C GLU A 75 7.82 18.93 6.60
N LYS A 76 7.33 17.75 6.19
CA LYS A 76 6.05 17.23 6.68
C LYS A 76 6.12 16.59 8.06
N PHE A 77 7.15 15.80 8.34
CA PHE A 77 7.23 14.94 9.53
C PHE A 77 8.29 15.37 10.54
N GLY A 78 9.11 16.37 10.21
CA GLY A 78 10.27 16.75 11.01
C GLY A 78 11.47 15.83 10.76
N LYS A 79 12.43 15.89 11.70
CA LYS A 79 13.73 15.21 11.57
C LYS A 79 13.81 13.88 12.31
N GLU A 80 12.74 13.49 12.98
CA GLU A 80 12.63 12.23 13.70
C GLU A 80 11.63 11.35 12.94
N LEU A 81 12.16 10.35 12.24
CA LEU A 81 11.37 9.46 11.40
C LEU A 81 11.36 8.06 11.98
N ILE A 82 10.17 7.51 12.18
CA ILE A 82 9.93 6.10 12.45
C ILE A 82 9.62 5.45 11.10
N ILE A 83 10.41 4.44 10.73
CA ILE A 83 10.28 3.73 9.45
C ILE A 83 9.86 2.30 9.71
N GLU A 84 8.78 1.88 9.04
CA GLU A 84 8.15 0.57 9.17
C GLU A 84 7.82 -0.04 7.81
N PRO A 85 7.66 -1.37 7.71
CA PRO A 85 6.95 -1.98 6.58
C PRO A 85 5.50 -1.47 6.51
N LEU A 86 4.82 -1.68 5.38
CA LEU A 86 3.40 -1.33 5.22
C LEU A 86 2.49 -2.08 6.20
N ASP A 87 2.89 -3.24 6.70
CA ASP A 87 2.18 -3.98 7.74
C ASP A 87 3.20 -4.77 8.57
N THR A 88 3.42 -4.35 9.81
CA THR A 88 4.40 -4.99 10.70
C THR A 88 3.99 -6.42 11.08
N LYS A 89 2.69 -6.75 11.02
CA LYS A 89 2.19 -8.12 11.27
C LYS A 89 2.60 -9.10 10.16
N ARG A 90 2.94 -8.58 8.97
CA ARG A 90 3.37 -9.37 7.80
C ARG A 90 4.86 -9.24 7.49
N ALA A 91 5.63 -8.56 8.34
CA ALA A 91 7.06 -8.44 8.15
C ALA A 91 7.72 -9.82 8.21
N THR A 92 8.51 -10.16 7.20
CA THR A 92 9.33 -11.38 7.20
C THR A 92 10.77 -11.07 7.58
N LYS A 93 11.28 -9.92 7.12
CA LYS A 93 12.60 -9.42 7.45
C LYS A 93 12.63 -7.90 7.33
N ASP A 94 12.72 -7.21 8.46
CA ASP A 94 12.76 -5.76 8.57
C ASP A 94 11.64 -5.06 7.78
N LEU A 95 11.94 -4.43 6.64
CA LEU A 95 10.95 -3.75 5.79
C LEU A 95 10.37 -4.65 4.68
N ILE A 96 10.83 -5.90 4.57
CA ILE A 96 10.31 -6.90 3.64
C ILE A 96 9.10 -7.59 4.26
N MET A 97 8.04 -7.74 3.45
CA MET A 97 6.77 -8.33 3.87
C MET A 97 6.38 -9.53 3.01
N ASP A 98 5.64 -10.44 3.62
CA ASP A 98 4.84 -11.39 2.88
C ASP A 98 3.59 -10.69 2.31
N LYS A 99 3.48 -10.62 0.98
CA LYS A 99 2.35 -10.00 0.27
C LYS A 99 1.36 -10.99 -0.34
N SER A 100 1.40 -12.26 0.07
CA SER A 100 0.54 -13.32 -0.47
C SER A 100 -0.96 -12.97 -0.39
N ASP A 101 -1.44 -12.48 0.75
CA ASP A 101 -2.85 -12.11 0.97
C ASP A 101 -3.40 -11.08 -0.02
N PHE A 102 -2.57 -10.11 -0.36
CA PHE A 102 -2.84 -9.10 -1.37
C PHE A 102 -2.79 -9.69 -2.78
N LEU A 103 -1.73 -10.45 -3.10
CA LEU A 103 -1.53 -11.01 -4.43
C LEU A 103 -2.58 -12.07 -4.79
N GLU A 104 -3.06 -12.85 -3.83
CA GLU A 104 -4.11 -13.86 -4.03
C GLU A 104 -5.42 -13.24 -4.55
N LYS A 105 -5.69 -11.96 -4.25
CA LYS A 105 -6.88 -11.28 -4.78
C LYS A 105 -6.85 -11.14 -6.30
N LEU A 106 -5.68 -11.19 -6.94
CA LEU A 106 -5.55 -11.19 -8.40
C LEU A 106 -6.24 -12.39 -9.07
N GLU A 107 -6.34 -13.54 -8.39
CA GLU A 107 -6.96 -14.72 -8.97
C GLU A 107 -8.43 -14.49 -9.32
N LEU A 108 -9.11 -13.56 -8.63
CA LEU A 108 -10.49 -13.17 -8.95
C LEU A 108 -10.62 -12.47 -10.31
N PHE A 109 -9.53 -11.86 -10.83
CA PHE A 109 -9.50 -11.21 -12.13
C PHE A 109 -9.03 -12.14 -13.26
N LYS A 110 -8.75 -13.42 -12.98
CA LYS A 110 -8.19 -14.35 -13.96
C LYS A 110 -9.10 -14.49 -15.19
N GLY A 111 -8.50 -14.31 -16.38
CA GLY A 111 -9.22 -14.31 -17.66
C GLY A 111 -9.90 -12.97 -18.02
N LEU A 112 -9.95 -12.02 -17.08
CA LEU A 112 -10.46 -10.67 -17.33
C LEU A 112 -9.35 -9.69 -17.74
N ILE A 113 -8.14 -9.89 -17.21
CA ILE A 113 -6.99 -8.96 -17.35
C ILE A 113 -5.79 -9.60 -18.07
N ASP A 114 -4.83 -8.77 -18.50
CA ASP A 114 -3.56 -9.20 -19.09
C ASP A 114 -2.37 -9.10 -18.10
N ILE A 115 -1.16 -9.49 -18.55
CA ILE A 115 0.04 -9.46 -17.71
C ILE A 115 0.49 -8.05 -17.31
N HIS A 116 0.22 -7.03 -18.13
CA HIS A 116 0.56 -5.65 -17.81
C HIS A 116 -0.35 -5.10 -16.72
N ASP A 117 -1.61 -5.53 -16.70
CA ASP A 117 -2.55 -5.19 -15.63
C ASP A 117 -2.15 -5.79 -14.28
N VAL A 118 -1.59 -7.00 -14.29
CA VAL A 118 -1.03 -7.63 -13.07
C VAL A 118 0.09 -6.77 -12.48
N GLU A 119 1.02 -6.29 -13.31
CA GLU A 119 2.09 -5.41 -12.83
C GLU A 119 1.57 -4.05 -12.33
N LEU A 120 0.50 -3.53 -12.94
CA LEU A 120 -0.19 -2.34 -12.43
C LEU A 120 -0.81 -2.59 -11.05
N TYR A 121 -1.48 -3.73 -10.84
CA TYR A 121 -2.09 -4.05 -9.56
C TYR A 121 -1.07 -4.09 -8.43
N LYS A 122 0.11 -4.70 -8.66
CA LYS A 122 1.18 -4.79 -7.67
C LYS A 122 1.64 -3.44 -7.14
N GLN A 123 1.47 -2.36 -7.91
CA GLN A 123 1.79 -1.01 -7.46
C GLN A 123 0.79 -0.48 -6.41
N TYR A 124 -0.36 -1.11 -6.22
CA TYR A 124 -1.40 -0.65 -5.30
C TYR A 124 -1.38 -1.36 -3.92
N ASP A 125 -0.31 -2.08 -3.60
CA ASP A 125 -0.13 -2.74 -2.29
C ASP A 125 -0.38 -1.80 -1.10
N PHE A 126 0.08 -0.55 -1.20
CA PHE A 126 -0.14 0.46 -0.16
C PHE A 126 -1.63 0.70 0.12
N LEU A 127 -2.51 0.71 -0.88
CA LEU A 127 -3.96 0.88 -0.69
C LEU A 127 -4.57 -0.32 0.05
N TYR A 128 -4.00 -1.50 -0.13
CA TYR A 128 -4.43 -2.69 0.59
C TYR A 128 -4.01 -2.60 2.07
N TYR A 129 -2.71 -2.38 2.33
CA TYR A 129 -2.15 -2.46 3.68
C TYR A 129 -2.46 -1.25 4.56
N THR A 130 -2.87 -0.10 4.00
CA THR A 130 -3.31 1.06 4.80
C THR A 130 -4.78 1.02 5.22
N SER A 131 -5.56 0.05 4.73
CA SER A 131 -6.99 -0.03 5.03
C SER A 131 -7.23 -0.58 6.43
N GLU A 132 -7.82 0.24 7.31
CA GLU A 132 -8.17 -0.13 8.70
C GLU A 132 -9.22 -1.27 8.73
N VAL A 133 -10.01 -1.42 7.67
CA VAL A 133 -11.04 -2.46 7.54
C VAL A 133 -10.46 -3.86 7.70
N ARG A 134 -9.21 -4.09 7.24
CA ARG A 134 -8.54 -5.39 7.32
C ARG A 134 -8.37 -5.90 8.74
N GLU A 135 -8.32 -5.01 9.73
CA GLU A 135 -8.21 -5.41 11.14
C GLU A 135 -9.49 -6.07 11.66
N PHE A 136 -10.65 -5.71 11.09
CA PHE A 136 -11.96 -6.19 11.51
C PHE A 136 -12.55 -7.23 10.55
N LEU A 137 -12.16 -7.17 9.27
CA LEU A 137 -12.61 -8.07 8.21
C LEU A 137 -11.39 -8.53 7.40
N PRO A 138 -10.67 -9.59 7.81
CA PRO A 138 -9.49 -10.08 7.11
C PRO A 138 -9.74 -10.50 5.65
N GLU A 139 -10.96 -10.96 5.35
CA GLU A 139 -11.37 -11.38 4.01
C GLU A 139 -11.64 -10.23 3.04
N TYR A 140 -11.70 -8.99 3.56
CA TYR A 140 -11.93 -7.78 2.77
C TYR A 140 -11.06 -7.75 1.53
N LEU A 141 -11.68 -7.50 0.37
CA LEU A 141 -10.97 -7.50 -0.92
C LEU A 141 -9.91 -6.41 -0.98
N GLY A 142 -10.12 -5.31 -0.23
CA GLY A 142 -9.16 -4.24 -0.09
C GLY A 142 -9.32 -3.13 -1.12
N ASP A 143 -8.91 -1.92 -0.75
CA ASP A 143 -9.14 -0.75 -1.59
C ASP A 143 -8.32 -0.78 -2.89
N SER A 144 -7.16 -1.43 -2.87
CA SER A 144 -6.36 -1.72 -4.06
C SER A 144 -7.17 -2.49 -5.12
N PHE A 145 -7.98 -3.47 -4.69
CA PHE A 145 -8.83 -4.29 -5.55
C PHE A 145 -9.89 -3.44 -6.24
N PHE A 146 -10.53 -2.54 -5.51
CA PHE A 146 -11.60 -1.70 -6.05
C PHE A 146 -11.08 -0.63 -7.00
N ILE A 147 -9.98 0.04 -6.66
CA ILE A 147 -9.32 1.01 -7.54
C ILE A 147 -8.86 0.33 -8.82
N PHE A 148 -8.29 -0.87 -8.71
CA PHE A 148 -7.88 -1.64 -9.87
C PHE A 148 -9.08 -2.08 -10.73
N ALA A 149 -10.15 -2.64 -10.12
CA ALA A 149 -11.36 -3.02 -10.84
C ALA A 149 -12.00 -1.83 -11.60
N TYR A 150 -12.03 -0.65 -10.99
CA TYR A 150 -12.49 0.58 -11.66
C TYR A 150 -11.62 0.94 -12.87
N LYS A 151 -10.30 0.81 -12.77
CA LYS A 151 -9.43 1.03 -13.95
C LYS A 151 -9.64 -0.02 -15.02
N MET A 152 -9.84 -1.29 -14.63
CA MET A 152 -10.04 -2.39 -15.56
C MET A 152 -11.38 -2.31 -16.29
N LEU A 153 -12.46 -1.89 -15.63
CA LEU A 153 -13.76 -1.72 -16.31
C LEU A 153 -13.74 -0.55 -17.30
N LEU A 154 -12.91 0.48 -17.08
CA LEU A 154 -12.70 1.55 -18.06
C LEU A 154 -11.85 1.08 -19.25
N LYS A 155 -10.84 0.23 -18.99
CA LYS A 155 -9.97 -0.35 -20.03
C LYS A 155 -10.71 -1.41 -20.88
N TYR A 156 -11.57 -2.21 -20.25
CA TYR A 156 -12.32 -3.32 -20.86
C TYR A 156 -13.83 -3.13 -20.64
N PRO A 157 -14.46 -2.14 -21.30
CA PRO A 157 -15.88 -1.83 -21.10
C PRO A 157 -16.81 -3.00 -21.42
N GLU A 158 -16.43 -3.89 -22.34
CA GLU A 158 -17.17 -5.12 -22.67
C GLU A 158 -17.21 -6.14 -21.52
N LYS A 159 -16.25 -6.06 -20.59
CA LYS A 159 -16.15 -6.91 -19.39
C LYS A 159 -16.67 -6.21 -18.13
N ALA A 160 -17.17 -4.98 -18.24
CA ALA A 160 -17.60 -4.19 -17.08
C ALA A 160 -18.58 -4.92 -16.13
N PRO A 161 -19.59 -5.69 -16.61
CA PRO A 161 -20.47 -6.44 -15.71
C PRO A 161 -19.73 -7.46 -14.82
N GLN A 162 -18.65 -8.05 -15.33
CA GLN A 162 -17.85 -9.04 -14.59
C GLN A 162 -17.06 -8.36 -13.47
N PHE A 163 -16.41 -7.23 -13.75
CA PHE A 163 -15.71 -6.44 -12.73
C PHE A 163 -16.65 -5.91 -11.65
N LEU A 164 -17.80 -5.36 -12.04
CA LEU A 164 -18.81 -4.88 -11.09
C LEU A 164 -19.29 -6.01 -10.17
N LYS A 165 -19.52 -7.21 -10.71
CA LYS A 165 -19.90 -8.37 -9.89
C LYS A 165 -18.84 -8.77 -8.87
N LEU A 166 -17.55 -8.72 -9.24
CA LEU A 166 -16.45 -9.02 -8.29
C LEU A 166 -16.40 -8.02 -7.13
N VAL A 167 -16.64 -6.74 -7.43
CA VAL A 167 -16.60 -5.65 -6.45
C VAL A 167 -17.82 -5.68 -5.51
N ALA A 168 -18.96 -6.15 -6.01
CA ALA A 168 -20.26 -6.22 -5.34
C ALA A 168 -20.41 -7.39 -4.35
N ASP A 169 -19.32 -8.00 -3.92
CA ASP A 169 -19.37 -9.07 -2.93
C ASP A 169 -19.96 -8.56 -1.60
N GLU A 170 -21.05 -9.17 -1.14
CA GLU A 170 -21.78 -8.70 0.05
C GLU A 170 -21.01 -8.92 1.35
N GLU A 171 -20.09 -9.89 1.40
CA GLU A 171 -19.36 -10.27 2.61
C GLU A 171 -18.00 -9.57 2.73
N LYS A 172 -17.38 -9.22 1.60
CA LYS A 172 -16.01 -8.67 1.56
C LYS A 172 -15.76 -7.58 0.52
N GLY A 173 -16.80 -7.14 -0.18
CA GLY A 173 -16.70 -6.17 -1.27
C GLY A 173 -16.64 -4.71 -0.83
N ILE A 174 -16.88 -3.82 -1.79
CA ILE A 174 -16.69 -2.35 -1.64
C ILE A 174 -17.55 -1.70 -0.58
N TYR A 175 -18.59 -2.38 -0.10
CA TYR A 175 -19.53 -1.84 0.88
C TYR A 175 -18.88 -1.53 2.22
N TYR A 176 -17.78 -2.21 2.53
CA TYR A 176 -16.99 -1.97 3.75
C TYR A 176 -15.96 -0.85 3.61
N HIS A 177 -15.77 -0.29 2.41
CA HIS A 177 -14.81 0.79 2.20
C HIS A 177 -15.08 1.99 3.12
N THR A 178 -14.05 2.35 3.87
CA THR A 178 -13.97 3.61 4.61
C THR A 178 -13.02 4.56 3.90
N LYS A 179 -13.19 5.86 4.13
CA LYS A 179 -12.34 6.91 3.55
C LYS A 179 -10.85 6.58 3.68
N PHE A 180 -10.12 6.78 2.60
CA PHE A 180 -8.67 6.70 2.54
C PHE A 180 -8.01 7.56 3.61
N LYS A 181 -7.02 6.97 4.29
CA LYS A 181 -6.18 7.61 5.31
C LYS A 181 -4.75 7.09 5.18
N ASN A 182 -3.82 7.78 5.83
CA ASN A 182 -2.49 7.26 6.13
C ASN A 182 -1.63 6.88 4.91
N PHE A 183 -1.77 7.59 3.77
CA PHE A 183 -0.80 7.53 2.67
C PHE A 183 -0.60 8.89 2.00
N ILE A 184 0.49 9.06 1.25
CA ILE A 184 0.75 10.26 0.44
C ILE A 184 0.81 9.90 -1.05
N SER A 185 -0.28 10.17 -1.76
CA SER A 185 -0.37 10.05 -3.21
C SER A 185 -0.76 11.39 -3.82
N SER A 186 -0.21 11.72 -4.99
CA SER A 186 -0.74 12.84 -5.80
C SER A 186 -2.18 12.59 -6.25
N ASN A 187 -2.61 11.33 -6.27
CA ASN A 187 -3.89 10.88 -6.82
C ASN A 187 -4.89 10.49 -5.71
N GLU A 188 -4.69 10.95 -4.47
CA GLU A 188 -5.55 10.56 -3.34
C GLU A 188 -7.03 10.97 -3.57
N LEU A 189 -7.26 12.20 -4.04
CA LEU A 189 -8.60 12.69 -4.37
C LEU A 189 -9.23 11.92 -5.54
N ASP A 190 -8.40 11.43 -6.46
CA ASP A 190 -8.87 10.63 -7.58
C ASP A 190 -9.35 9.26 -7.09
N TYR A 191 -8.63 8.61 -6.16
CA TYR A 191 -9.03 7.31 -5.63
C TYR A 191 -10.37 7.36 -4.90
N GLU A 192 -10.61 8.38 -4.06
CA GLU A 192 -11.93 8.59 -3.45
C GLU A 192 -13.03 8.77 -4.50
N SER A 193 -12.74 9.53 -5.56
CA SER A 193 -13.68 9.77 -6.65
C SER A 193 -13.98 8.47 -7.41
N TYR A 194 -12.97 7.64 -7.67
CA TYR A 194 -13.14 6.33 -8.31
C TYR A 194 -14.02 5.39 -7.48
N ILE A 195 -13.82 5.34 -6.16
CA ILE A 195 -14.69 4.54 -5.28
C ILE A 195 -16.14 5.02 -5.34
N LYS A 196 -16.37 6.35 -5.30
CA LYS A 196 -17.72 6.92 -5.41
C LYS A 196 -18.37 6.59 -6.74
N GLU A 197 -17.64 6.75 -7.84
CA GLU A 197 -18.14 6.40 -9.17
C GLU A 197 -18.45 4.90 -9.28
N LEU A 198 -17.59 4.04 -8.73
CA LEU A 198 -17.80 2.60 -8.71
C LEU A 198 -19.09 2.23 -7.95
N LYS A 199 -19.33 2.85 -6.79
CA LYS A 199 -20.59 2.71 -6.03
C LYS A 199 -21.81 3.17 -6.85
N VAL A 200 -21.71 4.28 -7.57
CA VAL A 200 -22.79 4.74 -8.49
C VAL A 200 -23.04 3.73 -9.61
N MET A 201 -22.00 3.14 -10.19
CA MET A 201 -22.13 2.10 -11.22
C MET A 201 -22.80 0.83 -10.67
N LEU A 202 -22.50 0.44 -9.43
CA LEU A 202 -23.17 -0.69 -8.77
C LEU A 202 -24.67 -0.45 -8.58
N VAL A 203 -25.07 0.76 -8.18
CA VAL A 203 -26.50 1.11 -8.07
C VAL A 203 -27.19 1.05 -9.43
N LYS A 204 -26.58 1.64 -10.46
CA LYS A 204 -27.14 1.63 -11.83
C LYS A 204 -27.26 0.23 -12.44
N SER A 205 -26.37 -0.68 -12.06
CA SER A 205 -26.38 -2.08 -12.52
C SER A 205 -27.28 -3.00 -11.69
N GLY A 206 -27.94 -2.47 -10.64
CA GLY A 206 -28.81 -3.26 -9.75
C GLY A 206 -28.04 -4.19 -8.80
N LEU A 207 -26.71 -4.06 -8.73
CA LEU A 207 -25.83 -4.80 -7.82
C LEU A 207 -25.74 -4.15 -6.44
N ALA A 208 -26.30 -2.96 -6.27
CA ALA A 208 -26.41 -2.33 -4.97
C ALA A 208 -27.69 -1.50 -4.84
N ARG A 209 -28.17 -1.34 -3.61
CA ARG A 209 -29.25 -0.39 -3.30
C ARG A 209 -28.67 1.02 -3.15
N SER A 210 -29.50 2.05 -3.34
CA SER A 210 -29.16 3.49 -3.31
C SER A 210 -28.56 4.03 -1.99
N ILE A 211 -28.10 3.18 -1.08
CA ILE A 211 -27.68 3.52 0.28
C ILE A 211 -26.15 3.59 0.32
N PHE A 212 -25.56 4.59 -0.33
CA PHE A 212 -24.14 4.95 -0.20
C PHE A 212 -23.96 6.42 0.08
#